data_AF-A0AA87B0I6-F1
#
_entry.id   AF-A0AA87B0I6-F1
#
_cell.length_a   1.000
_cell.length_b   1.000
_cell.length_c   1.000
_cell.angle_alpha   90.00
_cell.angle_beta   90.00
_cell.angle_gamma   90.00
#
_symmetry.space_group_name_H-M   'P 1'
#
loop_
_entity.id
_entity.type
_entity.pdbx_description
1 polymer ?
#
loop_
_entity_poly.entity_id
_entity_poly.type
_entity_poly.pdbx_seq_one_letter_code
_entity_poly.pdbx_strand_id
1 'polypeptide(L)' 'MRIRQARRLLRAGEMPAEVAALCGFADQAHFTRHFKARTGVTPGQFRLG' A
#
# COMPACT_ATOMS: atom_id res chain seq x y z
N MET A 1 8.20 8.16 -5.24
CA MET A 1 7.14 7.86 -6.22
C MET A 1 6.18 6.76 -5.74
N ARG A 2 6.62 5.51 -5.52
CA ARG A 2 5.73 4.35 -5.19
C ARG A 2 4.71 4.56 -4.04
N ILE A 3 5.14 5.10 -2.89
CA ILE A 3 4.24 5.27 -1.72
C ILE A 3 3.15 6.33 -1.95
N ARG A 4 3.41 7.39 -2.72
CA ARG A 4 2.39 8.41 -3.02
C ARG A 4 1.24 7.82 -3.84
N GLN A 5 1.57 7.04 -4.87
CA GLN A 5 0.57 6.33 -5.68
C GLN A 5 -0.18 5.30 -4.85
N ALA A 6 0.53 4.49 -4.06
CA ALA A 6 -0.09 3.51 -3.18
C ALA A 6 -1.11 4.13 -2.22
N ARG A 7 -0.78 5.29 -1.60
CA ARG A 7 -1.72 6.02 -0.73
C ARG A 7 -2.98 6.47 -1.47
N ARG A 8 -2.87 6.89 -2.74
CA ARG A 8 -4.02 7.29 -3.55
C ARG A 8 -4.95 6.10 -3.83
N LEU A 9 -4.36 4.98 -4.24
CA LEU A 9 -5.11 3.77 -4.55
C LEU A 9 -5.80 3.18 -3.31
N LEU A 10 -5.11 3.12 -2.17
CA LEU A 10 -5.71 2.65 -0.92
C LEU A 10 -6.87 3.55 -0.46
N ARG A 11 -6.78 4.87 -0.64
CA ARG A 11 -7.89 5.80 -0.37
C ARG A 11 -9.06 5.67 -1.35
N ALA A 12 -8.79 5.22 -2.57
CA ALA A 12 -9.82 4.88 -3.54
C ALA A 12 -10.51 3.54 -3.22
N GLY A 13 -10.05 2.82 -2.19
CA GLY A 13 -10.65 1.56 -1.77
C GLY A 13 -10.03 0.32 -2.41
N GLU A 14 -8.93 0.44 -3.14
CA GLU A 14 -8.22 -0.69 -3.76
C GLU A 14 -7.67 -1.67 -2.72
N MET A 15 -7.64 -2.96 -3.04
CA MET A 15 -7.10 -3.96 -2.12
C MET A 15 -5.58 -3.83 -2.00
N PRO A 16 -4.97 -4.00 -0.81
CA PRO A 16 -3.52 -3.95 -0.64
C PRO A 16 -2.72 -4.86 -1.59
N ALA A 17 -3.27 -6.00 -1.99
CA ALA A 17 -2.64 -6.90 -2.97
C ALA A 17 -2.58 -6.27 -4.37
N GLU A 18 -3.67 -5.67 -4.83
CA GLU A 18 -3.77 -4.99 -6.13
C GLU A 18 -2.86 -3.77 -6.16
N VAL A 19 -2.85 -2.99 -5.07
CA VAL A 19 -1.95 -1.84 -4.92
C VAL A 19 -0.48 -2.25 -4.98
N ALA A 20 -0.12 -3.40 -4.40
CA ALA A 20 1.24 -3.93 -4.46
C ALA A 20 1.66 -4.19 -5.93
N ALA A 21 0.82 -4.88 -6.69
CA ALA A 21 1.07 -5.15 -8.11
C ALA A 21 1.15 -3.85 -8.94
N LEU A 22 0.18 -2.94 -8.77
CA LEU A 22 0.12 -1.66 -9.49
C LEU A 22 1.29 -0.71 -9.18
N CYS A 23 1.89 -0.84 -8.00
CA CYS A 23 3.05 -0.04 -7.60
C CYS A 23 4.40 -0.73 -7.85
N GLY A 24 4.40 -1.91 -8.46
CA GLY A 24 5.59 -2.68 -8.82
C GLY A 24 6.30 -3.36 -7.65
N PHE A 25 5.55 -3.76 -6.61
CA PHE A 25 6.06 -4.63 -5.56
C PHE A 25 5.95 -6.09 -5.97
N ALA A 26 6.93 -6.91 -5.57
CA ALA A 26 6.95 -8.33 -5.88
C ALA A 26 5.72 -9.08 -5.32
N ASP A 27 5.28 -8.68 -4.12
CA ASP A 27 4.12 -9.25 -3.44
C ASP A 27 3.54 -8.26 -2.41
N GLN A 28 2.37 -8.60 -1.86
CA GLN A 28 1.69 -7.82 -0.84
C GLN A 28 2.49 -7.72 0.48
N ALA A 29 3.26 -8.74 0.85
CA ALA A 29 4.00 -8.76 2.12
C ALA A 29 5.19 -7.78 2.08
N HIS A 30 5.93 -7.76 0.97
CA HIS A 30 6.97 -6.77 0.69
C HIS A 30 6.37 -5.37 0.67
N PHE A 31 5.25 -5.16 -0.03
CA PHE A 31 4.55 -3.88 -0.01
C PHE A 31 4.16 -3.46 1.41
N THR A 32 3.59 -4.37 2.20
CA THR A 32 3.13 -4.09 3.57
C THR A 32 4.29 -3.65 4.48
N ARG A 33 5.42 -4.36 4.44
CA ARG A 33 6.64 -4.00 5.19
C ARG A 33 7.14 -2.62 4.79
N HIS A 34 7.28 -2.37 3.49
CA HIS A 34 7.78 -1.10 2.96
C HIS A 34 6.84 0.08 3.23
N PHE A 35 5.54 -0.14 3.11
CA PHE A 35 4.51 0.87 3.38
C PHE A 35 4.47 1.23 4.86
N LYS A 36 4.49 0.24 5.76
CA LYS A 36 4.53 0.48 7.20
C LYS A 36 5.80 1.22 7.62
N ALA A 37 6.96 0.84 7.10
CA ALA A 37 8.22 1.54 7.38
C ALA A 37 8.21 3.02 6.95
N ARG A 38 7.41 3.36 5.92
CA ARG A 38 7.30 4.73 5.37
C ARG A 38 6.16 5.56 5.96
N THR A 39 5.12 4.93 6.51
CA THR A 39 3.87 5.61 6.90
C THR A 39 3.47 5.38 8.37
N GLY A 40 4.13 4.46 9.07
CA GLY A 40 3.82 4.08 10.45
C GLY A 40 2.68 3.06 10.60
N VAL A 41 1.87 2.86 9.57
CA VAL A 41 0.69 1.97 9.60
C VAL A 41 0.69 0.97 8.45
N THR A 42 -0.04 -0.14 8.59
CA THR A 42 -0.20 -1.09 7.48
C THR A 42 -1.12 -0.54 6.38
N PRO A 43 -1.01 -1.02 5.13
CA PRO A 43 -1.91 -0.63 4.05
C PRO A 43 -3.39 -0.86 4.36
N GLY A 44 -3.71 -1.98 5.03
CA GLY A 44 -5.08 -2.31 5.44
C GLY A 44 -5.63 -1.32 6.46
N GLN A 45 -4.84 -0.97 7.48
CA GLN A 45 -5.21 0.08 8.45
C GLN A 45 -5.36 1.46 7.77
N PHE A 46 -4.48 1.78 6.82
CA PHE A 46 -4.55 3.04 6.08
C PHE A 46 -5.78 3.13 5.15
N ARG A 47 -6.31 1.99 4.70
CA ARG A 47 -7.51 1.91 3.85
C ARG A 47 -8.80 2.02 4.67
N LEU A 48 -8.81 1.50 5.90
CA LEU A 48 -9.99 1.46 6.77
C LEU A 48 -10.20 2.75 7.59
N GLY A 49 -9.22 3.66 7.63
CA GLY A 49 -9.31 4.96 8.29
C GLY A 49 -9.35 6.11 7.29
#